data_AF-A0A848XZS7-F1
#
_entry.id   AF-A0A848XZS7-F1
#
_cell.length_a   1.000
_cell.length_b   1.000
_cell.length_c   1.000
_cell.angle_alpha   90.00
_cell.angle_beta   90.00
_cell.angle_gamma   90.00
#
_symmetry.space_group_name_H-M   'P 1'
#
loop_
_entity.id
_entity.type
_entity.pdbx_description
1 polymer ?
#
loop_
_entity_poly.entity_id
_entity_poly.type
_entity_poly.pdbx_seq_one_letter_code
_entity_poly.pdbx_strand_id
1 'polypeptide(L)'
;MIEQHDYSFLGPTETFGYPAKFDYVVILGGLLRSKVPVPNELYQYILKAYKQGVPLIGLCSGQLLFAELGLLNQRKCAVHFSLGPAVRKLFPEVVPVTSEPFVEDGLFVTCPGGLATLNLAMALVSQH
;
A
#
# COMPACT_ATOMS: atom_id res chain seq x y z
N MET A 1 -11.33 11.36 -32.60
CA MET A 1 -10.87 12.50 -31.80
C MET A 1 -11.45 12.30 -30.41
N ILE A 2 -10.70 11.66 -29.51
CA ILE A 2 -11.18 11.36 -28.16
C ILE A 2 -10.94 12.62 -27.32
N GLU A 3 -12.01 13.16 -26.75
CA GLU A 3 -11.98 14.34 -25.89
C GLU A 3 -11.00 14.13 -24.73
N GLN A 4 -10.03 15.04 -24.62
CA GLN A 4 -9.16 15.15 -23.45
C GLN A 4 -9.99 15.73 -22.32
N HIS A 5 -10.46 14.88 -21.40
CA HIS A 5 -11.02 15.34 -20.14
C HIS A 5 -9.89 15.96 -19.31
N ASP A 6 -10.16 17.17 -18.82
CA ASP A 6 -9.26 17.99 -18.01
C ASP A 6 -9.09 17.34 -16.62
N TYR A 7 -8.04 16.53 -16.46
CA TYR A 7 -7.65 16.02 -15.15
C TYR A 7 -6.94 17.13 -14.39
N SER A 8 -7.59 17.69 -13.36
CA SER A 8 -6.95 18.59 -12.41
C SER A 8 -5.70 17.93 -11.82
N PHE A 9 -4.52 18.45 -12.14
CA PHE A 9 -3.24 17.92 -11.68
C PHE A 9 -3.15 17.99 -10.15
N LEU A 10 -2.98 16.82 -9.51
CA LEU A 10 -2.66 16.72 -8.08
C LEU A 10 -1.13 16.63 -7.93
N GLY A 11 -0.52 17.74 -7.53
CA GLY A 11 0.92 17.81 -7.25
C GLY A 11 1.27 17.46 -5.80
N PRO A 12 2.51 17.03 -5.52
CA PRO A 12 2.96 16.76 -4.16
C PRO A 12 3.09 18.07 -3.35
N THR A 13 2.69 18.06 -2.08
CA THR A 13 2.98 19.14 -1.14
C THR A 13 4.40 19.04 -0.56
N GLU A 14 4.93 17.83 -0.46
CA GLU A 14 6.30 17.49 -0.06
C GLU A 14 6.68 16.17 -0.74
N THR A 15 7.97 15.92 -1.02
CA THR A 15 8.41 14.67 -1.65
C THR A 15 8.45 13.51 -0.65
N PHE A 16 9.35 13.58 0.34
CA PHE A 16 9.51 12.58 1.39
C PHE A 16 9.97 13.29 2.67
N GLY A 17 9.04 13.50 3.60
CA GLY A 17 9.28 14.22 4.86
C GLY A 17 9.93 13.34 5.94
N TYR A 18 9.56 13.58 7.19
CA TYR A 18 9.98 12.73 8.32
C TYR A 18 8.82 11.79 8.68
N PRO A 19 8.96 10.45 8.56
CA PRO A 19 7.83 9.54 8.78
C PRO A 19 7.17 9.70 10.15
N ALA A 20 7.98 9.87 11.20
CA ALA A 20 7.50 10.05 12.58
C ALA A 20 6.65 11.31 12.82
N LYS A 21 6.43 12.17 11.81
CA LYS A 21 5.44 13.27 11.88
C LYS A 21 4.01 12.79 11.65
N PHE A 22 3.81 11.55 11.20
CA PHE A 22 2.52 11.02 10.80
C PHE A 22 2.15 9.81 11.67
N ASP A 23 0.87 9.66 11.97
CA ASP A 23 0.32 8.48 12.64
C ASP A 23 0.36 7.25 11.72
N TYR A 24 0.19 7.46 10.41
CA TYR A 24 0.27 6.43 9.37
C TYR A 24 0.98 6.97 8.13
N VAL A 25 1.72 6.11 7.45
CA VAL A 25 2.23 6.37 6.09
C VAL A 25 1.50 5.47 5.11
N VAL A 26 0.80 6.07 4.15
CA VAL A 26 0.04 5.36 3.12
C VAL A 26 0.86 5.27 1.83
N ILE A 27 1.15 4.05 1.39
CA ILE A 27 1.70 3.77 0.07
C ILE A 27 0.54 3.43 -0.85
N LEU A 28 0.19 4.39 -1.70
CA LEU A 28 -0.86 4.23 -2.69
C LEU A 28 -0.31 3.52 -3.94
N GLY A 29 -0.88 2.36 -4.23
CA GLY A 29 -0.53 1.57 -5.41
C GLY A 29 -0.95 2.24 -6.72
N GLY A 30 -0.11 2.08 -7.74
CA GLY A 30 -0.37 2.53 -9.11
C GLY A 30 -0.76 1.39 -10.06
N LEU A 31 -0.79 1.72 -11.36
CA LEU A 31 -1.07 0.75 -12.41
C LEU A 31 -0.04 -0.40 -12.40
N LEU A 32 -0.52 -1.63 -12.18
CA LEU A 32 0.28 -2.86 -12.10
C LEU A 32 1.12 -3.16 -13.37
N ARG A 33 0.91 -2.44 -14.48
CA ARG A 33 1.61 -2.61 -15.76
C ARG A 33 2.46 -1.40 -16.15
N SER A 34 2.76 -0.51 -15.20
CA SER A 34 3.67 0.60 -15.44
C SER A 34 5.04 0.08 -15.87
N LYS A 35 5.61 0.66 -16.94
CA LYS A 35 7.01 0.43 -17.34
C LYS A 35 7.98 1.33 -16.56
N VAL A 36 7.46 2.30 -15.80
CA VAL A 36 8.26 3.18 -14.97
C VAL A 36 8.65 2.40 -13.71
N PRO A 37 9.95 2.19 -13.45
CA PRO A 37 10.39 1.51 -12.24
C PRO A 37 10.04 2.35 -11.01
N VAL A 38 9.81 1.68 -9.89
CA VAL A 38 9.61 2.35 -8.61
C VAL A 38 10.95 2.95 -8.17
N PRO A 39 11.00 4.26 -7.83
CA PRO A 39 12.24 4.90 -7.42
C PRO A 39 12.77 4.32 -6.10
N ASN A 40 14.09 4.15 -5.99
CA ASN A 40 14.75 3.60 -4.81
C ASN A 40 14.44 4.41 -3.54
N GLU A 41 14.26 5.72 -3.70
CA GLU A 41 13.91 6.67 -2.64
C GLU A 41 12.62 6.28 -1.93
N LEU A 42 11.64 5.71 -2.65
CA LEU A 42 10.39 5.24 -2.04
C LEU A 42 10.64 4.02 -1.13
N TYR A 43 11.44 3.06 -1.58
CA TYR A 43 11.83 1.91 -0.77
C TYR A 43 12.59 2.34 0.49
N GLN A 44 13.51 3.30 0.36
CA GLN A 44 14.23 3.86 1.51
C GLN A 44 13.29 4.57 2.49
N TYR A 45 12.29 5.29 1.99
CA TYR A 45 11.30 5.95 2.83
C TYR A 45 10.44 4.93 3.61
N ILE A 46 10.00 3.86 2.95
CA ILE A 46 9.25 2.76 3.59
C ILE A 46 10.09 2.12 4.70
N LEU A 47 11.36 1.78 4.42
CA LEU A 47 12.27 1.20 5.41
C LEU A 47 12.52 2.16 6.58
N LYS A 48 12.63 3.47 6.32
CA LYS A 48 12.79 4.49 7.36
C LYS A 48 11.55 4.55 8.25
N ALA A 49 10.35 4.58 7.69
CA ALA A 49 9.09 4.58 8.43
C ALA A 49 8.95 3.31 9.29
N TYR A 50 9.22 2.14 8.71
CA TYR A 50 9.22 0.86 9.42
C TYR A 50 10.20 0.85 10.61
N LYS A 51 11.45 1.29 10.40
CA LYS A 51 12.46 1.38 11.48
C LYS A 51 12.08 2.37 12.59
N GLN A 52 11.28 3.39 12.26
CA GLN A 52 10.76 4.35 13.23
C GLN A 52 9.48 3.87 13.92
N GLY A 53 8.98 2.67 13.60
CA GLY A 53 7.76 2.11 14.20
C GLY A 53 6.48 2.79 13.71
N VAL A 54 6.54 3.54 12.60
CA VAL A 54 5.36 4.21 12.03
C VAL A 54 4.51 3.17 11.29
N PRO A 55 3.22 3.02 11.61
CA PRO A 55 2.30 2.17 10.86
C PRO A 55 2.30 2.45 9.35
N LEU A 56 2.38 1.38 8.56
CA LEU A 56 2.46 1.39 7.11
C LEU A 56 1.16 0.85 6.51
N ILE A 57 0.48 1.69 5.73
CA ILE A 57 -0.73 1.30 4.99
C ILE A 57 -0.37 1.04 3.53
N GLY A 58 -0.59 -0.17 3.06
CA GLY A 58 -0.48 -0.53 1.65
C GLY A 58 -1.86 -0.57 1.03
N LEU A 59 -2.15 0.39 0.15
CA LEU A 59 -3.46 0.55 -0.47
C LEU A 59 -3.40 0.17 -1.95
N CYS A 60 -4.38 -0.60 -2.41
CA CYS A 60 -4.47 -1.14 -3.77
C CYS A 60 -3.32 -2.11 -4.09
N SER A 61 -2.28 -1.66 -4.77
CA SER A 61 -1.06 -2.42 -5.07
C SER A 61 0.16 -1.97 -4.26
N GLY A 62 0.02 -0.96 -3.39
CA GLY A 62 1.14 -0.38 -2.64
C GLY A 62 1.79 -1.37 -1.66
N GLN A 63 1.01 -2.30 -1.13
CA GLN A 63 1.50 -3.37 -0.24
C GLN A 63 2.47 -4.34 -0.94
N LEU A 64 2.52 -4.37 -2.27
CA LEU A 64 3.51 -5.18 -2.99
C LEU A 64 4.94 -4.69 -2.73
N LEU A 65 5.14 -3.38 -2.51
CA LEU A 65 6.47 -2.86 -2.17
C LEU A 65 6.94 -3.35 -0.79
N PHE A 66 6.02 -3.57 0.14
CA PHE A 66 6.35 -4.17 1.44
C PHE A 66 6.75 -5.64 1.29
N ALA A 67 6.09 -6.37 0.38
CA ALA A 67 6.44 -7.75 0.07
C ALA A 67 7.81 -7.85 -0.64
N GLU A 68 8.11 -6.94 -1.56
CA GLU A 68 9.43 -6.84 -2.23
C GLU A 68 10.56 -6.55 -1.24
N LEU A 69 10.29 -5.77 -0.18
CA LEU A 69 11.22 -5.53 0.92
C LEU A 69 11.30 -6.67 1.94
N GLY A 70 10.53 -7.75 1.76
CA GLY A 70 10.45 -8.88 2.70
C GLY A 70 9.74 -8.55 4.03
N LEU A 71 9.14 -7.37 4.14
CA LEU A 71 8.52 -6.90 5.39
C LEU A 71 7.22 -7.64 5.72
N LEU A 72 6.58 -8.22 4.70
CA LEU A 72 5.36 -9.02 4.84
C LEU A 72 5.62 -10.54 4.92
N ASN A 73 6.88 -10.97 5.05
CA ASN A 73 7.19 -12.39 5.19
C ASN A 73 6.48 -12.95 6.43
N GLN A 74 5.73 -14.03 6.21
CA GLN A 74 4.90 -14.74 7.19
C GLN A 74 3.74 -13.90 7.77
N ARG A 75 3.41 -12.76 7.14
CA ARG A 75 2.32 -11.88 7.55
C ARG A 75 1.11 -11.98 6.64
N LYS A 76 -0.06 -11.68 7.20
CA LYS A 76 -1.28 -11.55 6.42
C LYS A 76 -1.26 -10.28 5.58
N CYS A 77 -1.72 -10.37 4.34
CA CYS A 77 -1.74 -9.27 3.39
C CYS A 77 -3.05 -9.30 2.59
N ALA A 78 -3.92 -8.30 2.80
CA ALA A 78 -5.15 -8.18 2.05
C ALA A 78 -4.84 -7.83 0.59
N VAL A 79 -5.33 -8.65 -0.33
CA VAL A 79 -5.19 -8.43 -1.77
C VAL A 79 -6.49 -8.76 -2.48
N HIS A 80 -6.71 -8.11 -3.62
CA HIS A 80 -7.87 -8.42 -4.45
C HIS A 80 -7.80 -9.89 -4.89
N PHE A 81 -8.94 -10.57 -4.97
CA PHE A 81 -9.00 -12.01 -5.26
C PHE A 81 -8.23 -12.39 -6.54
N SER A 82 -8.27 -11.53 -7.56
CA SER A 82 -7.55 -11.75 -8.82
C SER A 82 -6.02 -11.67 -8.69
N LEU A 83 -5.51 -10.98 -7.67
CA LEU A 83 -4.08 -10.82 -7.41
C LEU A 83 -3.54 -11.92 -6.48
N GLY A 84 -4.40 -12.59 -5.71
CA GLY A 84 -4.03 -13.66 -4.77
C GLY A 84 -3.09 -14.72 -5.35
N PRO A 85 -3.38 -15.34 -6.51
CA PRO A 85 -2.48 -16.30 -7.16
C PRO A 85 -1.11 -15.72 -7.52
N ALA A 86 -1.06 -14.47 -7.98
CA ALA A 86 0.19 -13.80 -8.34
C ALA A 86 1.05 -13.51 -7.09
N VAL A 87 0.43 -13.04 -5.99
CA VAL A 87 1.13 -12.83 -4.72
C VAL A 87 1.72 -14.13 -4.20
N ARG A 88 0.95 -15.23 -4.17
CA ARG A 88 1.47 -16.54 -3.74
C ARG A 88 2.68 -17.00 -4.55
N LYS A 89 2.69 -16.71 -5.85
CA LYS A 89 3.78 -17.08 -6.75
C LYS A 89 5.03 -16.20 -6.58
N LEU A 90 4.85 -14.89 -6.45
CA LEU A 90 5.96 -13.93 -6.41
C LEU A 90 6.53 -13.75 -4.99
N PHE A 91 5.70 -13.90 -3.97
CA PHE A 91 6.04 -13.67 -2.57
C PHE A 91 5.55 -14.87 -1.72
N PRO A 92 6.21 -16.04 -1.81
CA PRO A 92 5.71 -17.28 -1.22
C PRO A 92 5.64 -17.26 0.31
N GLU A 93 6.38 -16.37 0.97
CA GLU A 93 6.31 -16.19 2.42
C GLU A 93 5.13 -15.30 2.86
N VAL A 94 4.51 -14.54 1.94
CA VAL A 94 3.35 -13.70 2.28
C VAL A 94 2.09 -14.56 2.37
N VAL A 95 1.20 -14.24 3.31
CA VAL A 95 -0.09 -14.92 3.50
C VAL A 95 -1.21 -14.05 2.90
N PRO A 96 -1.56 -14.20 1.61
CA PRO A 96 -2.59 -13.35 1.01
C PRO A 96 -3.99 -13.70 1.50
N VAL A 97 -4.72 -12.67 1.93
CA VAL A 97 -6.11 -12.72 2.39
C VAL A 97 -6.98 -12.04 1.33
N THR A 98 -7.97 -12.76 0.80
CA THR A 98 -8.86 -12.25 -0.27
C THR A 98 -10.31 -12.13 0.16
N SER A 99 -10.62 -12.50 1.41
CA SER A 99 -11.97 -12.51 1.98
C SER A 99 -12.31 -11.27 2.81
N GLU A 100 -11.31 -10.43 3.11
CA GLU A 100 -11.44 -9.30 4.03
C GLU A 100 -11.29 -7.96 3.29
N PRO A 101 -12.00 -6.90 3.73
CA PRO A 101 -11.90 -5.58 3.11
C PRO A 101 -10.55 -4.89 3.39
N PHE A 102 -9.91 -5.22 4.51
CA PHE A 102 -8.53 -4.85 4.83
C PHE A 102 -8.02 -5.80 5.92
N VAL A 103 -6.72 -5.83 6.15
CA VAL A 103 -6.08 -6.63 7.20
C VAL A 103 -5.07 -5.78 7.95
N GLU A 104 -5.13 -5.83 9.27
CA GLU A 104 -4.11 -5.30 10.18
C GLU A 104 -3.23 -6.47 10.70
N ASP A 105 -1.92 -6.35 10.56
CA ASP A 105 -0.92 -7.33 11.03
C ASP A 105 0.35 -6.59 11.52
N GLY A 106 0.40 -6.34 12.82
CA GLY A 106 1.48 -5.57 13.45
C GLY A 106 1.50 -4.12 12.96
N LEU A 107 2.62 -3.70 12.37
CA LEU A 107 2.75 -2.34 11.81
C LEU A 107 2.11 -2.18 10.44
N PHE A 108 1.55 -3.24 9.84
CA PHE A 108 1.03 -3.20 8.48
C PHE A 108 -0.49 -3.20 8.47
N VAL A 109 -1.07 -2.25 7.73
CA VAL A 109 -2.46 -2.29 7.31
C VAL A 109 -2.48 -2.46 5.79
N THR A 110 -3.18 -3.46 5.28
CA THR A 110 -3.22 -3.74 3.85
C THR A 110 -4.66 -3.73 3.37
N CYS A 111 -4.91 -3.07 2.24
CA CYS A 111 -6.24 -2.95 1.66
C CYS A 111 -6.16 -3.18 0.14
N PRO A 112 -7.02 -4.05 -0.44
CA PRO A 112 -6.99 -4.37 -1.86
C PRO A 112 -7.41 -3.20 -2.78
N GLY A 113 -7.90 -2.09 -2.21
CA GLY A 113 -8.35 -0.91 -2.95
C GLY A 113 -9.82 -0.98 -3.39
N GLY A 114 -10.20 -0.14 -4.35
CA GLY A 114 -11.59 -0.01 -4.80
C GLY A 114 -12.52 0.41 -3.65
N LEU A 115 -13.74 -0.15 -3.60
CA LEU A 115 -14.71 0.16 -2.55
C LEU A 115 -14.27 -0.29 -1.14
N ALA A 116 -13.34 -1.24 -1.04
CA ALA A 116 -12.81 -1.65 0.25
C ALA A 116 -12.02 -0.52 0.96
N THR A 117 -11.54 0.47 0.18
CA THR A 117 -10.89 1.68 0.71
C THR A 117 -11.84 2.47 1.63
N LEU A 118 -13.14 2.47 1.35
CA LEU A 118 -14.12 3.14 2.21
C LEU A 118 -14.18 2.50 3.61
N ASN A 119 -14.11 1.17 3.67
CA ASN A 119 -14.08 0.46 4.95
C ASN A 119 -12.82 0.80 5.75
N LEU A 120 -11.67 0.86 5.10
CA LEU A 120 -10.43 1.30 5.74
C LEU A 120 -10.53 2.75 6.23
N ALA A 121 -11.03 3.67 5.41
CA ALA A 121 -11.19 5.06 5.80
C ALA A 121 -12.13 5.23 7.00
N MET A 122 -13.27 4.52 7.01
CA MET A 122 -14.20 4.52 8.14
C MET A 122 -13.57 3.93 9.42
N ALA A 123 -12.75 2.88 9.28
CA ALA A 123 -12.05 2.29 10.41
C ALA A 123 -11.04 3.27 11.02
N LEU A 124 -10.23 3.94 10.19
CA LEU A 124 -9.28 4.95 10.65
C LEU A 124 -9.97 6.13 11.35
N VAL A 125 -11.07 6.64 10.78
CA VAL A 125 -11.87 7.71 11.41
C VAL A 125 -12.52 7.25 12.72
N SER A 126 -12.86 5.98 12.87
CA SER A 126 -13.46 5.49 14.12
C SER A 126 -12.44 5.25 15.23
N GLN A 127 -11.16 5.13 14.90
CA GLN A 127 -10.07 4.91 15.86
C GLN A 127 -9.52 6.22 16.45
N HIS A 128 -9.91 7.38 15.90
CA HIS A 128 -9.39 8.72 16.25
C HIS A 128 -10.51 9.73 16.46
#